data_AF-A0A7V7XF59-F1
#
_entry.id   AF-A0A7V7XF59-F1
#
_cell.length_a   1.000
_cell.length_b   1.000
_cell.length_c   1.000
_cell.angle_alpha   90.00
_cell.angle_beta   90.00
_cell.angle_gamma   90.00
#
_symmetry.space_group_name_H-M   'P 1'
#
loop_
_entity.id
_entity.type
_entity.pdbx_description
1 polymer ?
#
loop_
_entity_poly.entity_id
_entity_poly.type
_entity_poly.pdbx_seq_one_letter_code
_entity_poly.pdbx_strand_id
1 'polypeptide(L)'
;MQRCIISTVGQSIFSNAEPYLKERFHAFGREKIDKLKVIVDAENDFPGQELYRLRLDTLIAQSTDITSLRRASAELNSLIAIVKQQDIPDGHLFYLLATATPDGVLAARVLRDFCRQHFNHAGVEVRIIHGLQVRDVQLFLREGLPSLIEAIYSILDQTKGYEPLFNPTGGFKAVIPYFALVGMLKKIEMAYLYEFSDELVALSPLPIDFNVGVITPYYDVLNACENGLPASDLQQRLGLSNQPVEAHPLWSLFMRDDNQYMLSGLGEIIYRTLNEQQSKQAVYLSKRVWEDYQKADAKIRQNLEAWFQQMQDEGWRLNQAHATINDVKVAKLASNDRLFYFEEEDGAILIAELARHSDQSYERLSADFTNQHRTRSHYERWHYWGS
;
A
#
# COMPACT_ATOMS: atom_id res chain seq x y z
N MET A 1 -1.54 -14.35 10.79
CA MET A 1 -0.62 -13.67 9.85
C MET A 1 -0.45 -12.25 10.37
N GLN A 2 0.76 -11.67 10.34
CA GLN A 2 0.93 -10.28 10.79
C GLN A 2 0.27 -9.33 9.80
N ARG A 3 -0.39 -8.28 10.30
CA ARG A 3 -1.11 -7.28 9.49
C ARG A 3 -0.44 -5.93 9.54
N CYS A 4 -0.59 -5.18 8.45
CA CYS A 4 -0.23 -3.76 8.34
C CYS A 4 -1.51 -2.93 8.26
N ILE A 5 -1.88 -2.28 9.36
CA ILE A 5 -3.08 -1.45 9.46
C ILE A 5 -2.72 -0.02 9.02
N ILE A 6 -3.33 0.46 7.95
CA ILE A 6 -3.11 1.82 7.44
C ILE A 6 -4.36 2.64 7.76
N SER A 7 -4.23 3.57 8.70
CA SER A 7 -5.34 4.33 9.27
C SER A 7 -5.18 5.82 9.05
N THR A 8 -6.24 6.47 8.56
CA THR A 8 -6.29 7.93 8.57
C THR A 8 -6.58 8.44 9.98
N VAL A 9 -5.96 9.56 10.33
CA VAL A 9 -6.14 10.20 11.64
C VAL A 9 -6.93 11.48 11.48
N GLY A 10 -8.04 11.58 12.22
CA GLY A 10 -8.77 12.82 12.39
C GLY A 10 -8.40 13.52 13.69
N GLN A 11 -9.23 14.48 14.04
CA GLN A 11 -9.09 15.28 15.26
C GLN A 11 -10.00 14.79 16.38
N SER A 12 -10.63 13.62 16.21
CA SER A 12 -11.69 13.18 17.13
C SER A 12 -11.14 12.87 18.52
N ILE A 13 -9.85 12.47 18.59
CA ILE A 13 -9.12 12.24 19.84
C ILE A 13 -9.08 13.47 20.75
N PHE A 14 -9.16 14.69 20.21
CA PHE A 14 -9.30 15.92 20.99
C PHE A 14 -10.72 16.52 20.94
N SER A 15 -11.55 16.11 19.97
CA SER A 15 -12.89 16.68 19.78
C SER A 15 -13.88 16.33 20.90
N ASN A 16 -13.65 15.19 21.57
CA ASN A 16 -14.40 14.70 22.74
C ASN A 16 -13.69 15.00 24.08
N ALA A 17 -12.62 15.81 24.07
CA ALA A 17 -11.98 16.26 25.29
C ALA A 17 -12.77 17.37 26.00
N GLU A 18 -12.32 17.75 27.19
CA GLU A 18 -12.89 18.86 27.95
C GLU A 18 -12.89 20.16 27.12
N PRO A 19 -13.90 21.04 27.26
CA PRO A 19 -14.05 22.23 26.43
C PRO A 19 -12.79 23.11 26.37
N TYR A 20 -12.10 23.29 27.51
CA TYR A 20 -10.88 24.10 27.58
C TYR A 20 -9.74 23.48 26.74
N LEU A 21 -9.61 22.14 26.74
CA LEU A 21 -8.54 21.45 26.01
C LEU A 21 -8.82 21.52 24.51
N LYS A 22 -10.09 21.36 24.13
CA LYS A 22 -10.55 21.49 22.74
C LYS A 22 -10.28 22.88 22.16
N GLU A 23 -10.56 23.93 22.93
CA GLU A 23 -10.28 25.31 22.51
C GLU A 23 -8.78 25.53 22.27
N ARG A 24 -7.93 25.12 23.23
CA ARG A 24 -6.48 25.21 23.10
C ARG A 24 -5.95 24.39 21.93
N PHE A 25 -6.49 23.19 21.69
CA PHE A 25 -6.14 22.35 20.55
C PHE A 25 -6.49 22.99 19.21
N HIS A 26 -7.67 23.60 19.09
CA HIS A 26 -8.06 24.34 17.88
C HIS A 26 -7.21 25.60 17.65
N ALA A 27 -6.79 26.28 18.72
CA ALA A 27 -5.85 27.39 18.62
C ALA A 27 -4.47 26.90 18.11
N PHE A 28 -3.97 25.81 18.68
CA PHE A 28 -2.71 25.17 18.28
C PHE A 28 -2.71 24.78 16.79
N GLY A 29 -3.83 24.27 16.27
CA GLY A 29 -3.99 23.94 14.84
C GLY A 29 -3.83 25.13 13.87
N ARG A 30 -3.82 26.38 14.37
CA ARG A 30 -3.62 27.60 13.58
C ARG A 30 -2.20 28.15 13.67
N GLU A 31 -1.36 27.56 14.52
CA GLU A 31 0.03 27.97 14.65
C GLU A 31 0.82 27.64 13.37
N LYS A 32 1.82 28.48 13.07
CA LYS A 32 2.77 28.22 11.98
C LYS A 32 3.98 27.52 12.58
N ILE A 33 4.19 26.27 12.19
CA ILE A 33 5.30 25.45 12.65
C ILE A 33 6.10 25.00 11.43
N ASP A 34 7.35 25.44 11.33
CA ASP A 34 8.18 25.21 10.15
C ASP A 34 8.48 23.72 9.91
N LYS A 35 8.66 22.95 10.99
CA LYS A 35 9.02 21.52 10.92
C LYS A 35 8.06 20.68 11.75
N LEU A 36 6.89 20.35 11.19
CA LEU A 36 5.88 19.53 11.87
C LEU A 36 6.42 18.19 12.41
N LYS A 37 7.42 17.61 11.75
CA LYS A 37 8.06 16.37 12.18
C LYS A 37 8.68 16.44 13.60
N VAL A 38 9.04 17.64 14.08
CA VAL A 38 9.50 17.83 15.46
C VAL A 38 8.42 17.44 16.49
N ILE A 39 7.14 17.64 16.15
CA ILE A 39 6.01 17.24 17.00
C ILE A 39 5.96 15.73 17.13
N VAL A 40 6.48 14.94 16.18
CA VAL A 40 6.43 13.47 16.20
C VAL A 40 7.67 12.86 16.86
N ASP A 41 8.85 13.40 16.52
CA ASP A 41 10.14 12.76 16.77
C ASP A 41 10.81 13.23 18.06
N ALA A 42 10.56 14.47 18.50
CA ALA A 42 11.23 15.01 19.67
C ALA A 42 10.69 14.37 20.97
N GLU A 43 11.59 13.86 21.80
CA GLU A 43 11.25 13.29 23.11
C GLU A 43 10.67 14.36 24.04
N ASN A 44 11.28 15.55 24.05
CA ASN A 44 10.92 16.68 24.89
C ASN A 44 11.04 18.00 24.10
N ASP A 45 10.43 19.05 24.63
CA ASP A 45 10.47 20.44 24.13
C ASP A 45 9.98 20.57 22.68
N PHE A 46 8.74 20.16 22.43
CA PHE A 46 8.10 20.27 21.13
C PHE A 46 6.80 21.08 21.20
N PRO A 47 6.40 21.74 20.09
CA PRO A 47 5.15 22.48 20.03
C PRO A 47 3.95 21.58 20.38
N GLY A 48 3.12 22.04 21.32
CA GLY A 48 1.96 21.29 21.78
C GLY A 48 2.24 20.22 22.84
N GLN A 49 3.45 20.15 23.41
CA GLN A 49 3.81 19.15 24.44
C GLN A 49 2.86 19.13 25.65
N GLU A 50 2.40 20.29 26.11
CA GLU A 50 1.45 20.35 27.23
C GLU A 50 0.10 19.72 26.85
N LEU A 51 -0.42 20.01 25.65
CA LEU A 51 -1.65 19.42 25.13
C LEU A 51 -1.53 17.91 24.95
N TYR A 52 -0.39 17.47 24.40
CA TYR A 52 -0.04 16.05 24.28
C TYR A 52 -0.07 15.37 25.65
N ARG A 53 0.63 15.93 26.65
CA ARG A 53 0.74 15.33 27.98
C ARG A 53 -0.62 15.23 28.66
N LEU A 54 -1.36 16.35 28.69
CA LEU A 54 -2.70 16.39 29.28
C LEU A 54 -3.61 15.35 28.64
N ARG A 55 -3.60 15.24 27.30
CA ARG A 55 -4.49 14.31 26.62
C ARG A 55 -4.08 12.85 26.83
N LEU A 56 -2.79 12.56 26.72
CA LEU A 56 -2.27 11.20 26.91
C LEU A 56 -2.53 10.71 28.34
N ASP A 57 -2.25 11.54 29.35
CA ASP A 57 -2.49 11.22 30.76
C ASP A 57 -3.98 10.90 31.01
N THR A 58 -4.89 11.70 30.45
CA THR A 58 -6.34 11.46 30.54
C THR A 58 -6.75 10.14 29.90
N LEU A 59 -6.22 9.81 28.70
CA LEU A 59 -6.53 8.56 28.02
C LEU A 59 -6.01 7.34 28.80
N ILE A 60 -4.80 7.43 29.36
CA ILE A 60 -4.22 6.37 30.20
C ILE A 60 -5.05 6.17 31.47
N ALA A 61 -5.48 7.24 32.13
CA ALA A 61 -6.33 7.14 33.31
C ALA A 61 -7.69 6.47 33.00
N GLN A 62 -8.24 6.73 31.80
CA GLN A 62 -9.49 6.12 31.32
C GLN A 62 -9.31 4.68 30.80
N SER A 63 -8.08 4.18 30.70
CA SER A 63 -7.78 2.98 29.94
C SER A 63 -8.27 1.66 30.57
N THR A 64 -8.66 1.70 31.84
CA THR A 64 -9.27 0.56 32.54
C THR A 64 -10.73 0.32 32.13
N ASP A 65 -11.40 1.32 31.56
CA ASP A 65 -12.75 1.20 31.02
C ASP A 65 -12.72 1.29 29.48
N ILE A 66 -12.86 0.13 28.84
CA ILE A 66 -12.90 0.02 27.38
C ILE A 66 -14.01 0.88 26.75
N THR A 67 -15.15 1.03 27.42
CA THR A 67 -16.27 1.82 26.91
C THR A 67 -15.93 3.31 26.92
N SER A 68 -15.22 3.77 27.96
CA SER A 68 -14.68 5.14 28.00
C SER A 68 -13.66 5.40 26.89
N LEU A 69 -12.73 4.47 26.65
CA LEU A 69 -11.76 4.59 25.54
C LEU A 69 -12.42 4.65 24.16
N ARG A 70 -13.41 3.80 23.90
CA ARG A 70 -14.16 3.80 22.63
C ARG A 70 -14.89 5.12 22.40
N ARG A 71 -15.39 5.75 23.47
CA ARG A 71 -16.04 7.07 23.38
C ARG A 71 -15.05 8.23 23.25
N ALA A 72 -13.79 8.02 23.65
CA ALA A 72 -12.79 9.07 23.60
C ALA A 72 -12.44 9.49 22.16
N SER A 73 -12.53 8.58 21.18
CA SER A 73 -12.34 8.91 19.76
C SER A 73 -12.83 7.81 18.82
N ALA A 74 -13.23 8.19 17.60
CA ALA A 74 -13.57 7.25 16.53
C ALA A 74 -12.36 6.42 16.10
N GLU A 75 -11.16 7.02 16.06
CA GLU A 75 -9.92 6.31 15.75
C GLU A 75 -9.64 5.23 16.82
N LEU A 76 -9.70 5.56 18.11
CA LEU A 76 -9.52 4.59 19.19
C LEU A 76 -10.58 3.49 19.15
N ASN A 77 -11.85 3.84 18.91
CA ASN A 77 -12.89 2.82 18.80
C ASN A 77 -12.58 1.83 17.67
N SER A 78 -12.24 2.33 16.48
CA SER A 78 -11.89 1.48 15.34
C SER A 78 -10.66 0.62 15.62
N LEU A 79 -9.58 1.18 16.19
CA LEU A 79 -8.35 0.45 16.48
C LEU A 79 -8.55 -0.61 17.57
N ILE A 80 -9.31 -0.30 18.62
CA ILE A 80 -9.68 -1.27 19.66
C ILE A 80 -10.48 -2.41 19.07
N ALA A 81 -11.47 -2.10 18.21
CA ALA A 81 -12.27 -3.12 17.56
C ALA A 81 -11.41 -4.00 16.63
N ILE A 82 -10.46 -3.40 15.89
CA ILE A 82 -9.55 -4.13 15.00
C ILE A 82 -8.66 -5.07 15.82
N VAL A 83 -8.01 -4.57 16.87
CA VAL A 83 -7.14 -5.35 17.75
C VAL A 83 -7.91 -6.51 18.42
N LYS A 84 -9.14 -6.26 18.90
CA LYS A 84 -9.94 -7.28 19.59
C LYS A 84 -10.58 -8.31 18.67
N GLN A 85 -11.21 -7.90 17.58
CA GLN A 85 -11.95 -8.81 16.70
C GLN A 85 -11.02 -9.70 15.87
N GLN A 86 -9.84 -9.20 15.53
CA GLN A 86 -8.91 -9.89 14.64
C GLN A 86 -7.83 -10.69 15.40
N ASP A 87 -7.94 -10.80 16.74
CA ASP A 87 -7.00 -11.49 17.64
C ASP A 87 -5.54 -11.20 17.28
N ILE A 88 -5.23 -9.92 17.10
CA ILE A 88 -4.00 -9.38 16.52
C ILE A 88 -2.82 -9.69 17.48
N PRO A 89 -1.92 -10.64 17.15
CA PRO A 89 -0.80 -10.96 18.04
C PRO A 89 0.23 -9.83 18.14
N ASP A 90 1.29 -10.04 18.91
CA ASP A 90 2.44 -9.13 18.89
C ASP A 90 3.11 -9.10 17.50
N GLY A 91 3.52 -7.91 17.04
CA GLY A 91 4.29 -7.72 15.81
C GLY A 91 3.51 -7.25 14.58
N HIS A 92 2.29 -6.72 14.73
CA HIS A 92 1.62 -5.98 13.66
C HIS A 92 2.24 -4.59 13.46
N LEU A 93 1.88 -3.94 12.35
CA LEU A 93 2.28 -2.57 12.04
C LEU A 93 1.05 -1.69 11.92
N PHE A 94 1.12 -0.48 12.46
CA PHE A 94 0.07 0.53 12.40
C PHE A 94 0.67 1.79 11.79
N TYR A 95 0.22 2.19 10.61
CA TYR A 95 0.58 3.45 9.99
C TYR A 95 -0.56 4.45 10.13
N LEU A 96 -0.33 5.49 10.92
CA LEU A 96 -1.25 6.57 11.21
C LEU A 96 -1.00 7.74 10.24
N LEU A 97 -1.88 7.94 9.28
CA LEU A 97 -1.79 8.99 8.26
C LEU A 97 -2.40 10.30 8.79
N ALA A 98 -1.54 11.25 9.14
CA ALA A 98 -1.90 12.53 9.69
C ALA A 98 -1.88 13.61 8.61
N THR A 99 -2.88 14.50 8.61
CA THR A 99 -2.79 15.77 7.87
C THR A 99 -1.56 16.57 8.33
N ALA A 100 -0.85 17.20 7.39
CA ALA A 100 0.25 18.12 7.65
C ALA A 100 -0.20 19.47 8.26
N THR A 101 -0.84 19.40 9.43
CA THR A 101 -1.19 20.56 10.28
C THR A 101 -0.74 20.28 11.71
N PRO A 102 -0.46 21.32 12.52
CA PRO A 102 -0.03 21.13 13.91
C PRO A 102 -0.95 20.18 14.71
N ASP A 103 -2.25 20.44 14.64
CA ASP A 103 -3.29 19.69 15.35
C ASP A 103 -3.44 18.25 14.84
N GLY A 104 -3.37 18.03 13.52
CA GLY A 104 -3.42 16.69 12.92
C GLY A 104 -2.23 15.83 13.34
N VAL A 105 -1.02 16.40 13.31
CA VAL A 105 0.20 15.69 13.71
C VAL A 105 0.23 15.42 15.21
N LEU A 106 -0.22 16.36 16.05
CA LEU A 106 -0.34 16.15 17.50
C LEU A 106 -1.35 15.06 17.84
N ALA A 107 -2.51 15.04 17.17
CA ALA A 107 -3.52 13.98 17.32
C ALA A 107 -2.94 12.59 16.99
N ALA A 108 -2.21 12.48 15.88
CA ALA A 108 -1.56 11.23 15.49
C ALA A 108 -0.47 10.80 16.47
N ARG A 109 0.32 11.74 17.01
CA ARG A 109 1.30 11.44 18.06
C ARG A 109 0.63 10.90 19.33
N VAL A 110 -0.41 11.56 19.83
CA VAL A 110 -1.15 11.08 21.02
C VAL A 110 -1.68 9.67 20.78
N LEU A 111 -2.26 9.42 19.61
CA LEU A 111 -2.78 8.10 19.26
C LEU A 111 -1.67 7.04 19.19
N ARG A 112 -0.53 7.36 18.57
CA ARG A 112 0.66 6.50 18.49
C ARG A 112 1.16 6.12 19.88
N ASP A 113 1.41 7.11 20.73
CA ASP A 113 2.03 6.92 22.03
C ASP A 113 1.06 6.22 23.00
N PHE A 114 -0.24 6.51 22.91
CA PHE A 114 -1.27 5.76 23.62
C PHE A 114 -1.28 4.28 23.19
N CYS A 115 -1.29 3.98 21.89
CA CYS A 115 -1.30 2.59 21.41
C CYS A 115 -0.03 1.83 21.83
N ARG A 116 1.14 2.48 21.74
CA ARG A 116 2.41 1.90 22.19
C ARG A 116 2.39 1.55 23.69
N GLN A 117 1.88 2.44 24.53
CA GLN A 117 1.86 2.24 25.98
C GLN A 117 0.74 1.30 26.44
N HIS A 118 -0.48 1.49 25.97
CA HIS A 118 -1.65 0.77 26.46
C HIS A 118 -1.80 -0.63 25.84
N PHE A 119 -1.51 -0.77 24.54
CA PHE A 119 -1.57 -2.08 23.86
C PHE A 119 -0.23 -2.79 23.82
N ASN A 120 0.82 -2.24 24.45
CA ASN A 120 2.20 -2.72 24.34
C ASN A 120 2.66 -2.88 22.87
N HIS A 121 2.17 -2.02 21.98
CA HIS A 121 2.30 -2.21 20.55
C HIS A 121 3.40 -1.32 19.97
N ALA A 122 4.62 -1.84 19.80
CA ALA A 122 5.75 -1.04 19.35
C ALA A 122 5.62 -0.53 17.90
N GLY A 123 4.97 -1.29 17.03
CA GLY A 123 4.89 -1.08 15.57
C GLY A 123 3.97 0.05 15.09
N VAL A 124 3.79 1.12 15.86
CA VAL A 124 2.93 2.26 15.46
C VAL A 124 3.77 3.42 14.93
N GLU A 125 3.55 3.80 13.68
CA GLU A 125 4.27 4.87 12.97
C GLU A 125 3.33 5.98 12.50
N VAL A 126 3.81 7.21 12.48
CA VAL A 126 3.05 8.37 11.99
C VAL A 126 3.61 8.80 10.64
N ARG A 127 2.72 8.93 9.64
CA ARG A 127 3.04 9.49 8.32
C ARG A 127 2.32 10.82 8.16
N ILE A 128 3.09 11.88 7.92
CA ILE A 128 2.56 13.23 7.71
C ILE A 128 2.27 13.40 6.22
N ILE A 129 1.02 13.68 5.87
CA ILE A 129 0.55 13.82 4.49
C ILE A 129 0.34 15.29 4.18
N HIS A 130 1.19 15.80 3.29
CA HIS A 130 1.13 17.19 2.81
C HIS A 130 -0.10 17.43 1.95
N GLY A 131 -0.65 18.64 1.98
CA GLY A 131 -1.85 19.04 1.24
C GLY A 131 -3.18 18.39 1.67
N LEU A 132 -3.16 17.35 2.52
CA LEU A 132 -4.36 16.59 2.93
C LEU A 132 -5.21 17.38 3.92
N GLN A 133 -6.11 18.26 3.47
CA GLN A 133 -6.94 19.10 4.35
C GLN A 133 -8.33 19.39 3.75
N VAL A 134 -9.19 20.07 4.53
CA VAL A 134 -10.62 20.30 4.20
C VAL A 134 -11.00 21.74 3.83
N ARG A 135 -10.05 22.69 3.92
CA ARG A 135 -10.27 24.14 3.72
C ARG A 135 -10.01 24.62 2.30
N ASP A 136 -9.06 24.01 1.59
CA ASP A 136 -8.65 24.36 0.24
C ASP A 136 -8.74 23.13 -0.67
N VAL A 137 -9.79 23.07 -1.49
CA VAL A 137 -10.01 21.94 -2.40
C VAL A 137 -8.91 21.82 -3.45
N GLN A 138 -8.30 22.91 -3.90
CA GLN A 138 -7.26 22.88 -4.95
C GLN A 138 -5.98 22.30 -4.40
N LEU A 139 -5.56 22.73 -3.21
CA LEU A 139 -4.41 22.17 -2.51
C LEU A 139 -4.63 20.68 -2.18
N PHE A 140 -5.85 20.29 -1.78
CA PHE A 140 -6.20 18.89 -1.55
C PHE A 140 -6.06 18.06 -2.83
N LEU A 141 -6.56 18.53 -3.98
CA LEU A 141 -6.50 17.78 -5.23
C LEU A 141 -5.07 17.72 -5.80
N ARG A 142 -4.34 18.84 -5.78
CA ARG A 142 -3.01 18.97 -6.38
C ARG A 142 -1.89 18.32 -5.57
N GLU A 143 -1.97 18.39 -4.24
CA GLU A 143 -0.90 17.92 -3.36
C GLU A 143 -1.40 16.86 -2.37
N GLY A 144 -2.55 17.10 -1.74
CA GLY A 144 -3.12 16.23 -0.71
C GLY A 144 -3.35 14.79 -1.13
N LEU A 145 -4.05 14.63 -2.24
CA LEU A 145 -4.45 13.34 -2.76
C LEU A 145 -3.27 12.57 -3.39
N PRO A 146 -2.40 13.18 -4.23
CA PRO A 146 -1.18 12.53 -4.69
C PRO A 146 -0.26 12.09 -3.53
N SER A 147 -0.06 12.94 -2.52
CA SER A 147 0.77 12.61 -1.35
C SER A 147 0.17 11.45 -0.54
N LEU A 148 -1.16 11.39 -0.42
CA LEU A 148 -1.83 10.28 0.24
C LEU A 148 -1.62 8.96 -0.51
N ILE A 149 -1.81 8.96 -1.83
CA ILE A 149 -1.68 7.77 -2.66
C ILE A 149 -0.22 7.29 -2.67
N GLU A 150 0.74 8.21 -2.78
CA GLU A 150 2.17 7.91 -2.63
C GLU A 150 2.44 7.21 -1.30
N ALA A 151 1.98 7.79 -0.19
CA ALA A 151 2.23 7.24 1.13
C ALA A 151 1.63 5.84 1.28
N ILE A 152 0.42 5.60 0.77
CA ILE A 152 -0.21 4.28 0.78
C ILE A 152 0.66 3.26 0.03
N TYR A 153 1.02 3.54 -1.22
CA TYR A 153 1.82 2.61 -2.03
C TYR A 153 3.22 2.38 -1.42
N SER A 154 3.85 3.43 -0.92
CA SER A 154 5.15 3.38 -0.22
C SER A 154 5.08 2.48 1.02
N ILE A 155 4.01 2.57 1.82
CA ILE A 155 3.81 1.67 2.97
C ILE A 155 3.59 0.23 2.51
N LEU A 156 2.77 0.00 1.49
CA LEU A 156 2.53 -1.35 0.97
C LEU A 156 3.82 -2.01 0.49
N ASP A 157 4.69 -1.27 -0.19
CA ASP A 157 6.00 -1.76 -0.60
C ASP A 157 6.97 -2.00 0.58
N GLN A 158 6.97 -1.11 1.58
CA GLN A 158 7.79 -1.28 2.79
C GLN A 158 7.36 -2.45 3.66
N THR A 159 6.10 -2.87 3.55
CA THR A 159 5.48 -3.90 4.40
C THR A 159 5.15 -5.17 3.63
N LYS A 160 5.87 -5.44 2.53
CA LYS A 160 5.81 -6.73 1.83
C LYS A 160 5.99 -7.89 2.84
N GLY A 161 5.00 -8.76 2.92
CA GLY A 161 4.95 -9.88 3.89
C GLY A 161 3.94 -9.70 5.02
N TYR A 162 3.40 -8.50 5.20
CA TYR A 162 2.24 -8.24 6.05
C TYR A 162 0.95 -8.29 5.22
N GLU A 163 -0.14 -8.74 5.84
CA GLU A 163 -1.48 -8.62 5.26
C GLU A 163 -2.01 -7.19 5.51
N PRO A 164 -2.15 -6.35 4.48
CA PRO A 164 -2.62 -4.98 4.68
C PRO A 164 -4.11 -4.93 5.06
N LEU A 165 -4.47 -3.93 5.87
CA LEU A 165 -5.84 -3.59 6.22
C LEU A 165 -6.00 -2.07 6.18
N PHE A 166 -6.95 -1.58 5.38
CA PHE A 166 -7.29 -0.16 5.38
C PHE A 166 -8.31 0.15 6.46
N ASN A 167 -8.06 1.22 7.22
CA ASN A 167 -9.00 1.75 8.20
C ASN A 167 -9.16 3.26 8.05
N PRO A 168 -9.95 3.73 7.07
CA PRO A 168 -10.17 5.14 6.83
C PRO A 168 -11.26 5.73 7.75
N THR A 169 -11.38 5.25 8.99
CA THR A 169 -12.42 5.70 9.95
C THR A 169 -12.18 7.14 10.41
N GLY A 170 -10.92 7.53 10.64
CA GLY A 170 -10.55 8.86 11.09
C GLY A 170 -10.43 9.88 9.97
N GLY A 171 -10.65 11.15 10.27
CA GLY A 171 -10.25 12.24 9.36
C GLY A 171 -11.22 12.51 8.20
N PHE A 172 -10.66 12.82 7.03
CA PHE A 172 -11.39 13.46 5.94
C PHE A 172 -12.13 12.46 5.04
N LYS A 173 -13.46 12.42 5.13
CA LYS A 173 -14.32 11.47 4.38
C LYS A 173 -14.08 11.44 2.86
N ALA A 174 -13.58 12.52 2.25
CA ALA A 174 -13.30 12.56 0.81
C ALA A 174 -12.19 11.59 0.36
N VAL A 175 -11.39 11.05 1.28
CA VAL A 175 -10.36 10.06 0.91
C VAL A 175 -10.89 8.63 0.82
N ILE A 176 -12.04 8.33 1.43
CA ILE A 176 -12.60 6.98 1.50
C ILE A 176 -12.76 6.34 0.10
N PRO A 177 -13.27 7.04 -0.94
CA PRO A 177 -13.37 6.46 -2.29
C PRO A 177 -12.03 6.01 -2.87
N TYR A 178 -10.94 6.72 -2.56
CA TYR A 178 -9.60 6.37 -3.04
C TYR A 178 -9.03 5.17 -2.29
N PHE A 179 -9.24 5.08 -0.97
CA PHE A 179 -8.94 3.88 -0.20
C PHE A 179 -9.70 2.66 -0.73
N ALA A 180 -11.00 2.81 -1.00
CA ALA A 180 -11.81 1.74 -1.57
C ALA A 180 -11.28 1.31 -2.94
N LEU A 181 -10.96 2.25 -3.83
CA LEU A 181 -10.43 1.94 -5.15
C LEU A 181 -9.08 1.22 -5.08
N VAL A 182 -8.12 1.75 -4.32
CA VAL A 182 -6.82 1.09 -4.10
C VAL A 182 -7.03 -0.27 -3.46
N GLY A 183 -7.95 -0.39 -2.50
CA GLY A 183 -8.22 -1.64 -1.80
C GLY A 183 -8.75 -2.71 -2.73
N MET A 184 -9.68 -2.36 -3.61
CA MET A 184 -10.19 -3.26 -4.63
C MET A 184 -9.08 -3.74 -5.58
N LEU A 185 -8.24 -2.83 -6.08
CA LEU A 185 -7.16 -3.15 -7.03
C LEU A 185 -6.03 -3.97 -6.42
N LYS A 186 -5.67 -3.66 -5.18
CA LYS A 186 -4.61 -4.34 -4.43
C LYS A 186 -5.11 -5.55 -3.65
N LYS A 187 -6.41 -5.86 -3.73
CA LYS A 187 -7.07 -6.94 -2.99
C LYS A 187 -6.86 -6.79 -1.46
N ILE A 188 -7.00 -5.56 -0.97
CA ILE A 188 -6.85 -5.17 0.43
C ILE A 188 -8.24 -4.97 1.02
N GLU A 189 -8.49 -5.59 2.17
CA GLU A 189 -9.71 -5.38 2.95
C GLU A 189 -9.74 -3.96 3.55
N MET A 190 -10.93 -3.36 3.59
CA MET A 190 -11.15 -2.09 4.29
C MET A 190 -12.09 -2.31 5.46
N ALA A 191 -11.62 -2.07 6.69
CA ALA A 191 -12.44 -2.03 7.88
C ALA A 191 -12.93 -0.59 8.13
N TYR A 192 -14.22 -0.43 8.42
CA TYR A 192 -14.75 0.83 8.94
C TYR A 192 -15.70 0.56 10.10
N LEU A 193 -15.71 1.47 11.07
CA LEU A 193 -16.64 1.40 12.20
C LEU A 193 -18.03 1.86 11.75
N TYR A 194 -19.06 1.04 11.96
CA TYR A 194 -20.43 1.43 11.65
C TYR A 194 -20.94 2.47 12.66
N GLU A 195 -21.53 3.56 12.15
CA GLU A 195 -21.89 4.72 12.95
C GLU A 195 -22.85 4.33 14.09
N PHE A 196 -22.57 4.82 15.31
CA PHE A 196 -23.30 4.47 16.54
C PHE A 196 -23.23 2.99 16.97
N SER A 197 -22.27 2.22 16.46
CA SER A 197 -22.00 0.85 16.90
C SER A 197 -20.54 0.64 17.30
N ASP A 198 -20.27 -0.49 17.96
CA ASP A 198 -18.92 -1.00 18.21
C ASP A 198 -18.52 -2.08 17.19
N GLU A 199 -19.29 -2.24 16.11
CA GLU A 199 -19.09 -3.27 15.10
C GLU A 199 -18.27 -2.73 13.92
N LEU A 200 -17.21 -3.46 13.56
CA LEU A 200 -16.50 -3.24 12.32
C LEU A 200 -17.27 -3.88 11.18
N VAL A 201 -17.44 -3.11 10.12
CA VAL A 201 -17.84 -3.63 8.83
C VAL A 201 -16.59 -3.75 7.97
N ALA A 202 -16.34 -4.96 7.51
CA ALA A 202 -15.31 -5.24 6.53
C ALA A 202 -15.91 -5.11 5.13
N LEU A 203 -15.29 -4.28 4.30
CA LEU A 203 -15.50 -4.24 2.87
C LEU A 203 -14.43 -5.12 2.21
N SER A 204 -14.83 -6.32 1.81
CA SER A 204 -13.96 -7.23 1.07
C SER A 204 -13.71 -6.69 -0.35
N PRO A 205 -12.50 -6.87 -0.89
CA PRO A 205 -12.20 -6.45 -2.25
C PRO A 205 -12.96 -7.32 -3.27
N LEU A 206 -13.54 -6.67 -4.26
CA LEU A 206 -14.04 -7.29 -5.48
C LEU A 206 -12.88 -7.49 -6.45
N PRO A 207 -12.90 -8.54 -7.28
CA PRO A 207 -11.91 -8.78 -8.31
C PRO A 207 -12.13 -7.82 -9.50
N ILE A 208 -11.93 -6.53 -9.28
CA ILE A 208 -11.93 -5.53 -10.34
C ILE A 208 -10.50 -5.36 -10.85
N ASP A 209 -10.38 -5.18 -12.16
CA ASP A 209 -9.13 -4.81 -12.80
C ASP A 209 -9.41 -3.71 -13.82
N PHE A 210 -8.39 -2.95 -14.18
CA PHE A 210 -8.51 -1.97 -15.26
C PHE A 210 -8.21 -2.62 -16.59
N ASN A 211 -8.74 -2.04 -17.66
CA ASN A 211 -8.33 -2.40 -19.00
C ASN A 211 -6.94 -1.79 -19.28
N VAL A 212 -5.90 -2.46 -18.79
CA VAL A 212 -4.50 -2.06 -18.94
C VAL A 212 -4.15 -1.83 -20.41
N GLY A 213 -4.69 -2.64 -21.33
CA GLY A 213 -4.47 -2.48 -22.77
C GLY A 213 -4.91 -1.14 -23.34
N VAL A 214 -5.95 -0.51 -22.77
CA VAL A 214 -6.40 0.83 -23.16
C VAL A 214 -5.50 1.93 -22.60
N ILE A 215 -4.88 1.69 -21.44
CA ILE A 215 -4.15 2.72 -20.68
C ILE A 215 -2.64 2.68 -20.98
N THR A 216 -2.04 1.49 -21.12
CA THR A 216 -0.60 1.31 -21.36
C THR A 216 -0.04 2.15 -22.52
N PRO A 217 -0.74 2.34 -23.66
CA PRO A 217 -0.25 3.21 -24.73
C PRO A 217 -0.01 4.67 -24.30
N TYR A 218 -0.62 5.11 -23.19
CA TYR A 218 -0.50 6.44 -22.63
C TYR A 218 0.44 6.51 -21.42
N TYR A 219 1.19 5.45 -21.13
CA TYR A 219 2.13 5.42 -20.00
C TYR A 219 3.09 6.61 -20.01
N ASP A 220 3.72 6.92 -21.14
CA ASP A 220 4.64 8.05 -21.28
C ASP A 220 3.96 9.39 -21.01
N VAL A 221 2.65 9.50 -21.29
CA VAL A 221 1.85 10.69 -21.03
C VAL A 221 1.57 10.83 -19.53
N LEU A 222 1.24 9.71 -18.85
CA LEU A 222 1.04 9.68 -17.41
C LEU A 222 2.34 10.05 -16.67
N ASN A 223 3.47 9.45 -17.06
CA ASN A 223 4.80 9.75 -16.53
C ASN A 223 5.16 11.24 -16.72
N ALA A 224 4.91 11.80 -17.90
CA ALA A 224 5.15 13.21 -18.16
C ALA A 224 4.29 14.15 -17.28
N CYS A 225 3.06 13.73 -16.94
CA CYS A 225 2.16 14.49 -16.08
C CYS A 225 2.54 14.46 -14.58
N GLU A 226 3.44 13.58 -14.11
CA GLU A 226 3.90 13.61 -12.71
C GLU A 226 4.54 14.96 -12.34
N ASN A 227 5.24 15.57 -13.29
CA ASN A 227 5.94 16.85 -13.10
C ASN A 227 5.18 18.06 -13.68
N GLY A 228 3.95 17.84 -14.16
CA GLY A 228 3.17 18.83 -14.89
C GLY A 228 3.51 18.87 -16.39
N LEU A 229 2.48 18.87 -17.22
CA LEU A 229 2.59 18.90 -18.68
C LEU A 229 1.77 20.07 -19.25
N PRO A 230 2.31 20.92 -20.14
CA PRO A 230 1.54 21.98 -20.76
C PRO A 230 0.28 21.47 -21.47
N ALA A 231 -0.80 22.25 -21.43
CA ALA A 231 -2.08 21.85 -22.01
C ALA A 231 -1.97 21.47 -23.50
N SER A 232 -1.21 22.24 -24.29
CA SER A 232 -0.96 21.96 -25.71
C SER A 232 -0.31 20.60 -25.93
N ASP A 233 0.66 20.26 -25.08
CA ASP A 233 1.47 19.06 -25.20
C ASP A 233 0.65 17.82 -24.81
N LEU A 234 -0.16 17.93 -23.76
CA LEU A 234 -1.10 16.89 -23.38
C LEU A 234 -2.12 16.64 -24.51
N GLN A 235 -2.74 17.70 -25.04
CA GLN A 235 -3.70 17.58 -26.15
C GLN A 235 -3.08 16.90 -27.37
N GLN A 236 -1.85 17.29 -27.75
CA GLN A 236 -1.13 16.67 -28.86
C GLN A 236 -0.88 15.17 -28.60
N ARG A 237 -0.39 14.82 -27.41
CA ARG A 237 -0.10 13.42 -27.03
C ARG A 237 -1.35 12.54 -26.92
N LEU A 238 -2.50 13.15 -26.59
CA LEU A 238 -3.80 12.47 -26.57
C LEU A 238 -4.50 12.46 -27.95
N GLY A 239 -3.91 13.06 -28.99
CA GLY A 239 -4.51 13.14 -30.32
C GLY A 239 -5.73 14.09 -30.40
N LEU A 240 -5.85 15.04 -29.47
CA LEU A 240 -6.98 15.96 -29.31
C LEU A 240 -6.73 17.31 -29.99
N SER A 241 -6.44 17.31 -31.29
CA SER A 241 -6.21 18.55 -32.06
C SER A 241 -7.38 19.53 -31.89
N ASN A 242 -7.12 20.66 -31.20
CA ASN A 242 -8.10 21.70 -30.86
C ASN A 242 -9.34 21.23 -30.05
N GLN A 243 -9.23 20.10 -29.33
CA GLN A 243 -10.30 19.60 -28.47
C GLN A 243 -9.91 19.69 -26.99
N PRO A 244 -10.88 19.89 -26.08
CA PRO A 244 -10.62 19.85 -24.63
C PRO A 244 -10.16 18.45 -24.21
N VAL A 245 -9.40 18.35 -23.11
CA VAL A 245 -8.90 17.06 -22.59
C VAL A 245 -10.05 16.13 -22.24
N GLU A 246 -11.17 16.69 -21.79
CA GLU A 246 -12.45 16.04 -21.47
C GLU A 246 -13.07 15.27 -22.65
N ALA A 247 -12.65 15.53 -23.89
CA ALA A 247 -13.06 14.75 -25.06
C ALA A 247 -12.38 13.37 -25.12
N HIS A 248 -11.27 13.16 -24.41
CA HIS A 248 -10.55 11.89 -24.38
C HIS A 248 -11.17 10.92 -23.35
N PRO A 249 -11.34 9.62 -23.64
CA PRO A 249 -11.92 8.66 -22.69
C PRO A 249 -11.17 8.57 -21.34
N LEU A 250 -9.87 8.88 -21.34
CA LEU A 250 -9.01 8.88 -20.14
C LEU A 250 -8.89 10.24 -19.46
N TRP A 251 -9.73 11.23 -19.80
CA TRP A 251 -9.63 12.59 -19.27
C TRP A 251 -9.57 12.65 -17.74
N SER A 252 -10.28 11.74 -17.06
CA SER A 252 -10.36 11.68 -15.59
C SER A 252 -9.04 11.30 -14.91
N LEU A 253 -8.05 10.81 -15.66
CA LEU A 253 -6.70 10.55 -15.14
C LEU A 253 -5.87 11.84 -15.01
N PHE A 254 -6.34 12.93 -15.59
CA PHE A 254 -5.64 14.21 -15.60
C PHE A 254 -6.45 15.26 -14.86
N MET A 255 -5.77 16.20 -14.23
CA MET A 255 -6.38 17.38 -13.62
C MET A 255 -5.64 18.63 -14.07
N ARG A 256 -6.38 19.71 -14.29
CA ARG A 256 -5.81 20.98 -14.70
C ARG A 256 -5.31 21.75 -13.48
N ASP A 257 -4.08 22.23 -13.56
CA ASP A 257 -3.43 23.13 -12.60
C ASP A 257 -2.90 24.33 -13.39
N ASP A 258 -3.62 25.46 -13.35
CA ASP A 258 -3.36 26.65 -14.16
C ASP A 258 -3.19 26.36 -15.68
N ASN A 259 -1.94 26.43 -16.17
CA ASN A 259 -1.57 26.27 -17.58
C ASN A 259 -1.03 24.87 -17.91
N GLN A 260 -0.99 23.98 -16.93
CA GLN A 260 -0.49 22.62 -17.06
C GLN A 260 -1.53 21.60 -16.57
N TYR A 261 -1.27 20.34 -16.89
CA TYR A 261 -2.02 19.20 -16.40
C TYR A 261 -1.11 18.30 -15.58
N MET A 262 -1.63 17.84 -14.45
CA MET A 262 -1.01 16.88 -13.56
C MET A 262 -1.87 15.60 -13.53
N LEU A 263 -1.34 14.55 -12.91
CA LEU A 263 -2.16 13.38 -12.60
C LEU A 263 -3.26 13.77 -11.60
N SER A 264 -4.49 13.34 -11.89
CA SER A 264 -5.54 13.33 -10.86
C SER A 264 -5.23 12.21 -9.86
N GLY A 265 -5.96 12.13 -8.74
CA GLY A 265 -5.81 10.96 -7.85
C GLY A 265 -6.14 9.62 -8.53
N LEU A 266 -7.00 9.59 -9.55
CA LEU A 266 -7.20 8.38 -10.35
C LEU A 266 -5.99 8.11 -11.25
N GLY A 267 -5.44 9.15 -11.88
CA GLY A 267 -4.21 9.08 -12.65
C GLY A 267 -3.05 8.53 -11.83
N GLU A 268 -2.91 8.98 -10.59
CA GLU A 268 -1.88 8.56 -9.64
C GLU A 268 -1.99 7.07 -9.29
N ILE A 269 -3.21 6.59 -8.97
CA ILE A 269 -3.46 5.16 -8.70
C ILE A 269 -3.13 4.30 -9.92
N ILE A 270 -3.58 4.73 -11.10
CA ILE A 270 -3.33 4.03 -12.37
C ILE A 270 -1.84 3.98 -12.68
N TYR A 271 -1.17 5.13 -12.62
CA TYR A 271 0.24 5.26 -12.93
C TYR A 271 1.09 4.35 -12.03
N ARG A 272 0.86 4.38 -10.71
CA ARG A 272 1.58 3.48 -9.78
C ARG A 272 1.29 2.01 -10.03
N THR A 273 0.06 1.68 -10.38
CA THR A 273 -0.31 0.29 -10.74
C THR A 273 0.41 -0.17 -12.00
N LEU A 274 0.57 0.71 -13.01
CA LEU A 274 1.35 0.42 -14.21
C LEU A 274 2.85 0.31 -13.90
N ASN A 275 3.41 1.17 -13.05
CA ASN A 275 4.82 1.10 -12.62
C ASN A 275 5.13 -0.24 -11.95
N GLU A 276 4.26 -0.72 -11.07
CA GLU A 276 4.39 -2.05 -10.48
C GLU A 276 4.27 -3.19 -11.49
N GLN A 277 3.46 -3.02 -12.54
CA GLN A 277 3.37 -4.02 -13.60
C GLN A 277 4.59 -3.99 -14.52
N GLN A 278 5.19 -2.82 -14.76
CA GLN A 278 6.42 -2.71 -15.54
C GLN A 278 7.64 -3.22 -14.77
N SER A 279 7.68 -3.04 -13.44
CA SER A 279 8.75 -3.59 -12.61
C SER A 279 8.69 -5.12 -12.46
N LYS A 280 7.53 -5.73 -12.79
CA LYS A 280 7.39 -7.18 -12.83
C LYS A 280 8.13 -7.74 -14.04
N GLN A 281 9.11 -8.57 -13.75
CA GLN A 281 9.87 -9.28 -14.76
C GLN A 281 9.02 -10.38 -15.42
N ALA A 282 9.18 -10.54 -16.74
CA ALA A 282 8.47 -11.57 -17.48
C ALA A 282 8.98 -12.96 -17.09
N VAL A 283 8.07 -13.85 -16.70
CA VAL A 283 8.38 -15.23 -16.34
C VAL A 283 8.10 -16.15 -17.54
N TYR A 284 9.04 -17.05 -17.81
CA TYR A 284 8.94 -18.08 -18.83
C TYR A 284 9.18 -19.44 -18.18
N LEU A 285 8.41 -20.45 -18.59
CA LEU A 285 8.53 -21.82 -18.06
C LEU A 285 9.18 -22.71 -19.11
N SER A 286 10.11 -23.57 -18.68
CA SER A 286 10.62 -24.60 -19.56
C SER A 286 9.48 -25.56 -19.94
N LYS A 287 9.61 -26.25 -21.07
CA LYS A 287 8.63 -27.27 -21.50
C LYS A 287 8.30 -28.27 -20.38
N ARG A 288 9.31 -28.68 -19.61
CA ARG A 288 9.15 -29.62 -18.50
C ARG A 288 8.31 -29.02 -17.37
N VAL A 289 8.63 -27.81 -16.93
CA VAL A 289 7.88 -27.10 -15.89
C VAL A 289 6.44 -26.84 -16.35
N TRP A 290 6.24 -26.52 -17.62
CA TRP A 290 4.92 -26.35 -18.23
C TRP A 290 4.09 -27.65 -18.21
N GLU A 291 4.70 -28.78 -18.58
CA GLU A 291 4.05 -30.10 -18.52
C GLU A 291 3.70 -30.49 -17.08
N ASP A 292 4.59 -30.23 -16.12
CA ASP A 292 4.35 -30.51 -14.70
C ASP A 292 3.21 -29.65 -14.15
N TYR A 293 3.15 -28.39 -14.55
CA TYR A 293 2.05 -27.46 -14.24
C TYR A 293 0.70 -27.94 -14.82
N GLN A 294 0.69 -28.39 -16.07
CA GLN A 294 -0.54 -28.91 -16.71
C GLN A 294 -1.04 -30.20 -16.06
N LYS A 295 -0.12 -31.09 -15.65
CA LYS A 295 -0.46 -32.38 -15.01
C LYS A 295 -0.80 -32.24 -13.51
N ALA A 296 -0.47 -31.11 -12.88
CA ALA A 296 -0.74 -30.87 -11.48
C ALA A 296 -2.25 -30.86 -11.17
N ASP A 297 -2.62 -31.38 -9.99
CA ASP A 297 -3.96 -31.20 -9.43
C ASP A 297 -4.23 -29.73 -9.09
N ALA A 298 -5.49 -29.39 -8.80
CA ALA A 298 -5.91 -28.01 -8.57
C ALA A 298 -5.13 -27.31 -7.43
N LYS A 299 -4.82 -28.03 -6.35
CA LYS A 299 -4.13 -27.45 -5.18
C LYS A 299 -2.67 -27.21 -5.49
N ILE A 300 -1.99 -28.17 -6.11
CA ILE A 300 -0.59 -28.01 -6.54
C ILE A 300 -0.51 -26.90 -7.59
N ARG A 301 -1.43 -26.88 -8.54
CA ARG A 301 -1.47 -25.86 -9.60
C ARG A 301 -1.59 -24.45 -9.02
N GLN A 302 -2.49 -24.23 -8.07
CA GLN A 302 -2.63 -22.94 -7.40
C GLN A 302 -1.33 -22.49 -6.70
N ASN A 303 -0.61 -23.41 -6.06
CA ASN A 303 0.68 -23.10 -5.45
C ASN A 303 1.74 -22.74 -6.50
N LEU A 304 1.77 -23.45 -7.63
CA LEU A 304 2.69 -23.15 -8.74
C LEU A 304 2.42 -21.78 -9.34
N GLU A 305 1.15 -21.45 -9.59
CA GLU A 305 0.74 -20.13 -10.09
C GLU A 305 1.19 -19.02 -9.14
N ALA A 306 1.00 -19.22 -7.83
CA ALA A 306 1.45 -18.26 -6.82
C ALA A 306 2.97 -18.08 -6.86
N TRP A 307 3.76 -19.16 -6.98
CA TRP A 307 5.21 -19.06 -7.10
C TRP A 307 5.65 -18.40 -8.40
N PHE A 308 5.04 -18.73 -9.53
CA PHE A 308 5.36 -18.09 -10.82
C PHE A 308 5.02 -16.60 -10.81
N GLN A 309 3.93 -16.21 -10.15
CA GLN A 309 3.59 -14.81 -9.93
C GLN A 309 4.61 -14.10 -9.06
N GLN A 310 5.04 -14.73 -7.96
CA GLN A 310 6.05 -14.20 -7.05
C GLN A 310 7.43 -14.08 -7.71
N MET A 311 7.78 -14.99 -8.62
CA MET A 311 9.02 -14.94 -9.41
C MET A 311 9.12 -13.71 -10.30
N GLN A 312 8.03 -12.96 -10.53
CA GLN A 312 8.07 -11.68 -11.25
C GLN A 312 8.70 -10.55 -10.40
N ASP A 313 8.68 -10.66 -9.05
CA ASP A 313 9.20 -9.65 -8.11
C ASP A 313 10.66 -9.93 -7.71
N GLU A 314 11.55 -8.96 -7.94
CA GLU A 314 12.97 -9.08 -7.62
C GLU A 314 13.26 -9.21 -6.13
N GLY A 315 12.59 -8.42 -5.30
CA GLY A 315 12.75 -8.48 -3.85
C GLY A 315 12.38 -9.86 -3.31
N TRP A 316 11.29 -10.45 -3.82
CA TRP A 316 10.92 -11.82 -3.47
C TRP A 316 12.01 -12.82 -3.87
N ARG A 317 12.54 -12.73 -5.10
CA ARG A 317 13.61 -13.63 -5.56
C ARG A 317 14.87 -13.52 -4.71
N LEU A 318 15.29 -12.30 -4.34
CA LEU A 318 16.43 -12.07 -3.46
C LEU A 318 16.19 -12.65 -2.07
N ASN A 319 14.99 -12.51 -1.53
CA ASN A 319 14.63 -13.07 -0.22
C ASN A 319 14.59 -14.61 -0.22
N GLN A 320 14.20 -15.24 -1.33
CA GLN A 320 14.18 -16.70 -1.47
C GLN A 320 15.48 -17.29 -2.01
N ALA A 321 16.50 -16.47 -2.30
CA ALA A 321 17.76 -16.92 -2.87
C ALA A 321 18.44 -17.93 -1.94
N HIS A 322 18.66 -19.14 -2.45
CA HIS A 322 19.24 -20.25 -1.70
C HIS A 322 20.68 -20.55 -2.13
N ALA A 323 20.93 -20.58 -3.43
CA ALA A 323 22.24 -20.86 -4.00
C ALA A 323 22.30 -20.39 -5.46
N THR A 324 23.51 -20.28 -5.99
CA THR A 324 23.78 -20.18 -7.42
C THR A 324 24.74 -21.30 -7.81
N ILE A 325 24.37 -22.12 -8.80
CA ILE A 325 25.14 -23.28 -9.25
C ILE A 325 25.31 -23.17 -10.77
N ASN A 326 26.54 -23.00 -11.27
CA ASN A 326 26.82 -22.85 -12.71
C ASN A 326 25.88 -21.84 -13.40
N ASP A 327 25.79 -20.62 -12.86
CA ASP A 327 24.90 -19.52 -13.29
C ASP A 327 23.39 -19.75 -13.13
N VAL A 328 22.96 -20.92 -12.63
CA VAL A 328 21.58 -21.20 -12.28
C VAL A 328 21.30 -20.67 -10.88
N LYS A 329 20.32 -19.77 -10.76
CA LYS A 329 19.85 -19.30 -9.46
C LYS A 329 18.83 -20.28 -8.91
N VAL A 330 18.86 -20.48 -7.60
CA VAL A 330 17.97 -21.43 -6.90
C VAL A 330 17.18 -20.67 -5.85
N ALA A 331 15.84 -20.67 -5.98
CA ALA A 331 14.93 -20.14 -4.97
C ALA A 331 14.40 -21.28 -4.08
N LYS A 332 14.44 -21.09 -2.75
CA LYS A 332 13.88 -22.02 -1.76
C LYS A 332 12.43 -21.65 -1.44
N LEU A 333 11.53 -22.62 -1.53
CA LEU A 333 10.10 -22.44 -1.26
C LEU A 333 9.72 -22.98 0.12
N ALA A 334 8.54 -22.60 0.62
CA ALA A 334 8.06 -22.94 1.97
C ALA A 334 7.97 -24.46 2.23
N SER A 335 7.74 -25.28 1.21
CA SER A 335 7.69 -26.75 1.25
C SER A 335 9.05 -27.45 1.19
N ASN A 336 10.15 -26.69 1.31
CA ASN A 336 11.49 -27.09 0.89
C ASN A 336 11.61 -27.41 -0.60
N ASP A 337 10.61 -27.11 -1.42
CA ASP A 337 10.75 -27.20 -2.88
C ASP A 337 11.76 -26.16 -3.40
N ARG A 338 12.25 -26.34 -4.63
CA ARG A 338 13.25 -25.50 -5.27
C ARG A 338 12.83 -25.13 -6.68
N LEU A 339 12.95 -23.84 -7.00
CA LEU A 339 12.88 -23.36 -8.37
C LEU A 339 14.29 -23.06 -8.86
N PHE A 340 14.66 -23.66 -9.99
CA PHE A 340 15.89 -23.37 -10.70
C PHE A 340 15.56 -22.40 -11.82
N TYR A 341 16.23 -21.27 -11.84
CA TYR A 341 15.93 -20.22 -12.81
C TYR A 341 17.17 -19.47 -13.29
N PHE A 342 17.04 -18.88 -14.46
CA PHE A 342 17.98 -17.91 -15.00
C PHE A 342 17.34 -16.53 -15.05
N GLU A 343 18.19 -15.51 -15.02
CA GLU A 343 17.81 -14.12 -15.26
C GLU A 343 18.58 -13.64 -16.50
N GLU A 344 17.84 -13.18 -17.50
CA GLU A 344 18.40 -12.59 -18.72
C GLU A 344 18.78 -11.12 -18.49
N GLU A 345 19.60 -10.56 -19.38
CA GLU A 345 20.03 -9.16 -19.31
C GLU A 345 18.87 -8.16 -19.45
N ASP A 346 17.80 -8.55 -20.14
CA ASP A 346 16.57 -7.76 -20.28
C ASP A 346 15.62 -7.92 -19.07
N GLY A 347 16.06 -8.64 -18.03
CA GLY A 347 15.28 -8.94 -16.83
C GLY A 347 14.29 -10.10 -16.98
N ALA A 348 14.25 -10.83 -18.09
CA ALA A 348 13.36 -12.00 -18.17
C ALA A 348 13.82 -13.13 -17.22
N ILE A 349 12.86 -13.79 -16.58
CA ILE A 349 13.06 -14.93 -15.70
C ILE A 349 12.71 -16.22 -16.41
N LEU A 350 13.69 -17.11 -16.57
CA LEU A 350 13.51 -18.43 -17.18
C LEU A 350 13.50 -19.50 -16.10
N ILE A 351 12.33 -20.06 -15.76
CA ILE A 351 12.20 -21.14 -14.76
C ILE A 351 12.47 -22.48 -15.45
N ALA A 352 13.68 -23.00 -15.23
CA ALA A 352 14.22 -24.16 -15.91
C ALA A 352 13.66 -25.48 -15.36
N GLU A 353 13.57 -25.58 -14.04
CA GLU A 353 13.21 -26.83 -13.35
C GLU A 353 12.51 -26.52 -12.02
N LEU A 354 11.55 -27.36 -11.66
CA LEU A 354 10.93 -27.39 -10.35
C LEU A 354 11.32 -28.70 -9.68
N ALA A 355 12.04 -28.62 -8.56
CA ALA A 355 12.35 -29.79 -7.77
C ALA A 355 11.52 -29.79 -6.49
N ARG A 356 10.71 -30.83 -6.33
CA ARG A 356 9.85 -31.02 -5.17
C ARG A 356 10.38 -32.14 -4.29
N HIS A 357 10.18 -31.99 -2.98
CA HIS A 357 10.41 -33.10 -2.07
C HIS A 357 9.33 -34.18 -2.18
N SER A 358 8.10 -33.79 -2.54
CA SER A 358 6.94 -34.69 -2.59
C SER A 358 7.04 -35.78 -3.66
N ASP A 359 7.80 -35.54 -4.74
CA ASP A 359 7.98 -36.49 -5.86
C ASP A 359 9.43 -37.00 -6.00
N GLN A 360 10.27 -36.74 -4.99
CA GLN A 360 11.70 -37.09 -4.95
C GLN A 360 12.52 -36.52 -6.13
N SER A 361 11.99 -35.56 -6.90
CA SER A 361 12.75 -34.92 -7.99
C SER A 361 13.96 -34.14 -7.49
N TYR A 362 13.94 -33.71 -6.22
CA TYR A 362 15.09 -33.13 -5.52
C TYR A 362 16.33 -34.02 -5.53
N GLU A 363 16.17 -35.35 -5.43
CA GLU A 363 17.29 -36.30 -5.38
C GLU A 363 17.91 -36.57 -6.76
N ARG A 364 17.23 -36.19 -7.85
CA ARG A 364 17.66 -36.44 -9.24
C ARG A 364 18.41 -35.27 -9.88
N LEU A 365 18.61 -34.18 -9.15
CA LEU A 365 19.31 -33.01 -9.67
C LEU A 365 20.81 -33.28 -9.77
N SER A 366 21.24 -33.86 -10.89
CA SER A 366 22.59 -33.65 -11.39
C SER A 366 22.69 -32.21 -11.91
N ALA A 367 23.71 -31.46 -11.52
CA ALA A 367 23.91 -30.05 -11.83
C ALA A 367 24.26 -29.75 -13.30
N ASP A 368 23.64 -30.43 -14.27
CA ASP A 368 23.84 -30.22 -15.70
C ASP A 368 22.74 -29.31 -16.27
N PHE A 369 22.84 -28.03 -15.94
CA PHE A 369 22.09 -26.98 -16.60
C PHE A 369 22.98 -26.37 -17.70
N THR A 370 22.98 -27.02 -18.87
CA THR A 370 23.77 -26.56 -20.03
C THR A 370 23.19 -25.26 -20.63
N ASN A 371 23.96 -24.60 -21.52
CA ASN A 371 23.51 -23.39 -22.23
C ASN A 371 22.16 -23.53 -22.95
N GLN A 372 21.75 -24.75 -23.35
CA GLN A 372 20.43 -25.00 -23.97
C GLN A 372 19.27 -24.71 -23.02
N HIS A 373 19.47 -24.85 -21.71
CA HIS A 373 18.50 -24.47 -20.69
C HIS A 373 18.43 -22.95 -20.49
N ARG A 374 19.36 -22.16 -21.00
CA ARG A 374 19.32 -20.70 -20.88
C ARG A 374 18.69 -20.02 -22.09
N THR A 375 18.45 -20.74 -23.18
CA THR A 375 17.89 -20.14 -24.40
C THR A 375 16.38 -19.94 -24.27
N ARG A 376 15.93 -18.68 -24.15
CA ARG A 376 14.51 -18.29 -24.04
C ARG A 376 13.59 -18.89 -25.10
N SER A 377 14.07 -19.17 -26.32
CA SER A 377 13.26 -19.79 -27.39
C SER A 377 12.74 -21.20 -27.04
N HIS A 378 13.29 -21.85 -26.02
CA HIS A 378 12.82 -23.14 -25.50
C HIS A 378 11.81 -23.01 -24.35
N TYR A 379 11.42 -21.77 -24.01
CA TYR A 379 10.52 -21.48 -22.92
C TYR A 379 9.23 -20.84 -23.41
N GLU A 380 8.13 -21.16 -22.73
CA GLU A 380 6.83 -20.56 -22.98
C GLU A 380 6.58 -19.43 -21.99
N ARG A 381 6.10 -18.27 -22.48
CA ARG A 381 5.77 -17.14 -21.61
C ARG A 381 4.61 -17.52 -20.71
N TRP A 382 4.81 -17.40 -19.41
CA TRP A 382 3.74 -17.60 -18.45
C TRP A 382 2.86 -16.36 -18.37
N HIS A 383 1.55 -16.57 -18.47
CA HIS A 383 0.53 -15.56 -18.30
C HIS A 383 -0.37 -16.00 -17.14
N TYR A 384 -0.53 -15.13 -16.15
CA TYR A 384 -1.51 -15.35 -15.10
C TYR A 384 -2.90 -15.09 -15.67
N TRP A 385 -3.59 -16.15 -16.07
CA TRP A 385 -5.01 -16.09 -16.40
C TRP A 385 -5.77 -16.22 -15.09
N GLY A 386 -5.97 -15.10 -14.40
CA GLY A 386 -6.84 -15.08 -13.22
C GLY A 386 -8.20 -15.65 -13.63
N SER A 387 -8.60 -16.73 -12.99
CA SER A 387 -9.99 -17.22 -13.04
C SER A 387 -10.80 -16.56 -11.94
#